data_AF-A0A7X8CT40-F1
#
_entry.id   AF-A0A7X8CT40-F1
#
_cell.length_a   1.000
_cell.length_b   1.000
_cell.length_c   1.000
_cell.angle_alpha   90.00
_cell.angle_beta   90.00
_cell.angle_gamma   90.00
#
_symmetry.space_group_name_H-M   'P 1'
#
loop_
_entity.id
_entity.type
_entity.pdbx_description
1 polymer ?
#
loop_
_entity_poly.entity_id
_entity_poly.type
_entity_poly.pdbx_seq_one_letter_code
_entity_poly.pdbx_strand_id
1 'polypeptide(L)'
;MSLRLYKPSVFQGNLKKKNYFEGWYFKQVNRDLSHTFSIIPGISLVENDPHAFIQIMDGSEGYTDYARYPIDQFSFRTNHFYVKIGSSEFTERKMILDVTAEKTKLTGKIYFDNGVRYPQSLFSPGIMGWYSFVPFMECNHGVVSVNHDLRGEMSINGKLTDFNGGKGYIEKDWGTSFPEAWIWIQSNNFEEHDVSFMLSIAKIPWMGRYFVGLISFLFINRKFYLFSTYNGSSFSEVRNDNELLEITLRNNISKLKVRVVKKSFCDLAAPVAGEMSRRIKESIDSEVQLQLFNKSGEQVYSGTGRNVGLEIIEGIFRYL
;
A
#
# COMPACT_ATOMS: atom_id res chain seq x y z
N MET A 1 16.02 20.18 10.22
CA MET A 1 15.39 19.32 9.19
C MET A 1 15.02 18.00 9.86
N SER A 2 13.73 17.63 9.88
CA SER A 2 13.27 16.48 10.69
C SER A 2 13.82 15.15 10.17
N LEU A 3 14.61 14.45 10.98
CA LEU A 3 15.12 13.08 10.73
C LEU A 3 14.03 12.08 10.31
N ARG A 4 12.74 12.36 10.60
CA ARG A 4 11.62 11.49 10.27
C ARG A 4 11.26 11.47 8.79
N LEU A 5 11.57 12.53 8.05
CA LEU A 5 11.27 12.61 6.60
C LEU A 5 12.04 11.54 5.81
N TYR A 6 13.26 11.19 6.26
CA TYR A 6 14.05 10.07 5.71
C TYR A 6 13.68 8.70 6.28
N LYS A 7 12.65 8.66 7.15
CA LYS A 7 12.12 7.45 7.76
C LYS A 7 10.62 7.39 7.54
N PRO A 8 10.13 7.33 6.29
CA PRO A 8 8.70 7.43 5.99
C PRO A 8 7.86 6.38 6.74
N SER A 9 8.44 5.23 7.10
CA SER A 9 7.78 4.19 7.89
C SER A 9 7.41 4.59 9.32
N VAL A 10 8.07 5.57 9.95
CA VAL A 10 7.72 5.99 11.32
C VAL A 10 6.52 6.93 11.33
N PHE A 11 5.87 7.08 12.49
CA PHE A 11 4.81 8.06 12.69
C PHE A 11 5.32 9.49 12.40
N GLN A 12 4.78 10.12 11.36
CA GLN A 12 5.14 11.47 10.90
C GLN A 12 4.31 12.53 11.61
N GLY A 13 3.12 12.16 12.08
CA GLY A 13 2.22 13.03 12.81
C GLY A 13 2.70 13.36 14.23
N ASN A 14 1.77 13.99 14.95
CA ASN A 14 1.77 14.08 16.41
C ASN A 14 0.32 14.10 16.87
N LEU A 15 0.05 13.72 18.12
CA LEU A 15 -1.32 13.59 18.65
C LEU A 15 -2.07 14.92 18.80
N LYS A 16 -1.43 16.06 18.55
CA LYS A 16 -2.05 17.40 18.57
C LYS A 16 -2.48 17.88 17.17
N LYS A 17 -2.21 17.11 16.12
CA LYS A 17 -2.67 17.44 14.77
C LYS A 17 -4.20 17.40 14.70
N LYS A 18 -4.75 18.19 13.78
CA LYS A 18 -6.17 18.22 13.43
C LYS A 18 -6.32 17.86 11.95
N ASN A 19 -7.45 17.27 11.59
CA ASN A 19 -7.77 16.82 10.23
C ASN A 19 -6.64 15.96 9.65
N TYR A 20 -6.16 15.00 10.45
CA TYR A 20 -5.00 14.20 10.11
C TYR A 20 -5.30 12.73 10.19
N PHE A 21 -4.84 11.97 9.21
CA PHE A 21 -4.80 10.53 9.26
C PHE A 21 -3.38 10.01 9.06
N GLU A 22 -3.11 8.83 9.58
CA GLU A 22 -1.90 8.08 9.27
C GLU A 22 -2.16 6.59 9.47
N GLY A 23 -1.86 5.79 8.46
CA GLY A 23 -2.11 4.35 8.45
C GLY A 23 -1.03 3.58 7.73
N TRP A 24 -0.82 2.33 8.12
CA TRP A 24 0.14 1.42 7.52
C TRP A 24 -0.61 0.23 6.95
N TYR A 25 -0.56 0.03 5.65
CA TYR A 25 -1.18 -1.10 4.98
C TYR A 25 -0.21 -2.28 4.99
N PHE A 26 -0.52 -3.31 5.77
CA PHE A 26 0.18 -4.58 5.71
C PHE A 26 -0.67 -5.57 4.93
N LYS A 27 -0.14 -6.13 3.84
CA LYS A 27 -0.78 -7.23 3.10
C LYS A 27 0.03 -8.51 3.20
N GLN A 28 -0.67 -9.62 3.39
CA GLN A 28 -0.10 -10.95 3.61
C GLN A 28 -0.83 -11.95 2.74
N VAL A 29 -0.07 -12.75 2.03
CA VAL A 29 -0.60 -13.86 1.23
C VAL A 29 0.10 -15.11 1.69
N ASN A 30 -0.67 -16.13 2.08
CA ASN A 30 -0.11 -17.42 2.47
C ASN A 30 0.51 -18.15 1.25
N ARG A 31 1.25 -19.23 1.52
CA ARG A 31 2.08 -19.89 0.52
C ARG A 31 1.31 -20.47 -0.68
N ASP A 32 0.14 -21.04 -0.44
CA ASP A 32 -0.71 -21.63 -1.48
C ASP A 32 -1.64 -20.62 -2.15
N LEU A 33 -1.55 -19.34 -1.76
CA LEU A 33 -2.31 -18.22 -2.28
C LEU A 33 -3.82 -18.27 -1.95
N SER A 34 -4.25 -19.17 -1.06
CA SER A 34 -5.66 -19.34 -0.71
C SER A 34 -6.19 -18.26 0.24
N HIS A 35 -5.30 -17.58 0.97
CA HIS A 35 -5.65 -16.55 1.94
C HIS A 35 -4.82 -15.30 1.70
N THR A 36 -5.50 -14.21 1.33
CA THR A 36 -4.97 -12.85 1.40
C THR A 36 -5.60 -12.13 2.58
N PHE A 37 -4.77 -11.55 3.44
CA PHE A 37 -5.21 -10.63 4.48
C PHE A 37 -4.58 -9.26 4.24
N SER A 38 -5.33 -8.23 4.59
CA SER A 38 -4.77 -6.89 4.78
C SER A 38 -5.15 -6.37 6.15
N ILE A 39 -4.16 -5.89 6.90
CA ILE A 39 -4.31 -5.31 8.23
C ILE A 39 -3.75 -3.90 8.20
N ILE A 40 -4.59 -2.93 8.56
CA ILE A 40 -4.28 -1.50 8.48
C ILE A 40 -4.41 -0.89 9.88
N PRO A 41 -3.36 -0.94 10.72
CA PRO A 41 -3.29 -0.09 11.89
C PRO A 41 -3.22 1.38 11.46
N GLY A 42 -3.92 2.25 12.18
CA GLY A 42 -3.90 3.66 11.88
C GLY A 42 -4.47 4.54 12.99
N ILE A 43 -4.45 5.83 12.73
CA ILE A 43 -4.99 6.87 13.60
C ILE A 43 -5.70 7.93 12.77
N SER A 44 -6.85 8.37 13.25
CA SER A 44 -7.64 9.49 12.73
C SER A 44 -7.73 10.54 13.83
N LEU A 45 -7.26 11.75 13.52
CA LEU A 45 -7.22 12.90 14.43
C LEU A 45 -8.14 13.99 13.88
N VAL A 46 -9.43 13.84 14.15
CA VAL A 46 -10.49 14.82 13.86
C VAL A 46 -11.08 15.34 15.17
N GLU A 47 -11.66 16.53 15.16
CA GLU A 47 -12.04 17.25 16.39
C GLU A 47 -13.05 16.49 17.26
N ASN A 48 -14.08 15.91 16.64
CA ASN A 48 -15.20 15.29 17.37
C ASN A 48 -15.05 13.79 17.56
N ASP A 49 -14.10 13.16 16.88
CA ASP A 49 -13.96 11.70 16.85
C ASP A 49 -12.51 11.24 16.70
N PRO A 50 -11.56 11.72 17.53
CA PRO A 50 -10.19 11.26 17.45
C PRO A 50 -10.10 9.83 17.97
N HIS A 51 -9.59 8.92 17.15
CA HIS A 51 -9.44 7.52 17.51
C HIS A 51 -8.28 6.85 16.79
N ALA A 52 -7.76 5.78 17.39
CA ALA A 52 -6.93 4.82 16.69
C ALA A 52 -7.81 3.68 16.17
N PHE A 53 -7.31 2.96 15.17
CA PHE A 53 -8.04 1.86 14.57
C PHE A 53 -7.13 0.76 14.07
N ILE A 54 -7.70 -0.44 13.94
CA ILE A 54 -7.15 -1.52 13.14
C ILE A 54 -8.25 -1.94 12.19
N GLN A 55 -8.05 -1.64 10.91
CA GLN A 55 -8.95 -2.05 9.85
C GLN A 55 -8.45 -3.37 9.25
N ILE A 56 -9.39 -4.26 8.95
CA ILE A 56 -9.13 -5.64 8.54
C ILE A 56 -9.84 -5.88 7.23
N MET A 57 -9.17 -6.55 6.31
CA MET A 57 -9.77 -7.08 5.09
C MET A 57 -9.35 -8.55 4.91
N ASP A 58 -10.35 -9.41 4.77
CA ASP A 58 -10.18 -10.83 4.46
C ASP A 58 -10.60 -11.06 3.00
N GLY A 59 -9.61 -11.36 2.15
CA GLY A 59 -9.85 -11.58 0.72
C GLY A 59 -10.48 -12.92 0.40
N SER A 60 -10.40 -13.89 1.32
CA SER A 60 -11.02 -15.20 1.12
C SER A 60 -12.53 -15.17 1.39
N GLU A 61 -12.97 -14.36 2.33
CA GLU A 61 -14.40 -14.23 2.71
C GLU A 61 -15.06 -12.97 2.13
N GLY A 62 -14.28 -12.07 1.53
CA GLY A 62 -14.78 -10.90 0.81
C GLY A 62 -15.40 -9.82 1.70
N TYR A 63 -14.91 -9.65 2.94
CA TYR A 63 -15.43 -8.66 3.87
C TYR A 63 -14.33 -7.84 4.56
N THR A 64 -14.75 -6.69 5.10
CA THR A 64 -13.91 -5.81 5.91
C THR A 64 -14.51 -5.57 7.28
N ASP A 65 -13.64 -5.21 8.22
CA ASP A 65 -14.00 -4.91 9.60
C ASP A 65 -13.14 -3.76 10.14
N TYR A 66 -13.59 -3.11 11.21
CA TYR A 66 -12.96 -1.91 11.74
C TYR A 66 -13.00 -1.88 13.27
N ALA A 67 -11.89 -2.26 13.90
CA ALA A 67 -11.73 -2.19 15.35
C ALA A 67 -11.33 -0.77 15.77
N ARG A 68 -12.12 -0.14 16.64
CA ARG A 68 -11.86 1.22 17.16
C ARG A 68 -11.18 1.15 18.52
N TYR A 69 -10.19 2.02 18.72
CA TYR A 69 -9.45 2.14 19.96
C TYR A 69 -9.37 3.61 20.41
N PRO A 70 -9.47 3.88 21.72
CA PRO A 70 -9.18 5.21 22.25
C PRO A 70 -7.73 5.62 21.95
N ILE A 71 -7.49 6.93 21.81
CA ILE A 71 -6.17 7.48 21.43
C ILE A 71 -5.07 7.14 22.44
N ASP A 72 -5.39 6.98 23.72
CA ASP A 72 -4.43 6.61 24.76
C ASP A 72 -3.88 5.17 24.62
N GLN A 73 -4.54 4.35 23.81
CA GLN A 73 -4.06 3.01 23.42
C GLN A 73 -3.17 3.03 22.17
N PHE A 74 -2.96 4.19 21.54
CA PHE A 74 -2.03 4.36 20.43
C PHE A 74 -0.66 4.82 20.94
N SER A 75 0.38 4.04 20.66
CA SER A 75 1.76 4.39 20.98
C SER A 75 2.69 4.12 19.80
N PHE A 76 3.73 4.93 19.68
CA PHE A 76 4.64 4.89 18.53
C PHE A 76 6.08 5.21 18.94
N ARG A 77 7.02 4.87 18.04
CA ARG A 77 8.40 5.35 18.08
C ARG A 77 8.69 6.25 16.89
N THR A 78 9.70 7.09 17.03
CA THR A 78 10.05 8.12 16.03
C THR A 78 11.42 7.91 15.42
N ASN A 79 12.22 7.01 16.01
CA ASN A 79 13.57 6.67 15.56
C ASN A 79 13.59 5.38 14.70
N HIS A 80 12.61 4.49 14.85
CA HIS A 80 12.39 3.29 14.04
C HIS A 80 10.88 3.01 13.94
N PHE A 81 10.47 2.15 13.00
CA PHE A 81 9.06 1.84 12.81
C PHE A 81 8.56 0.94 13.95
N TYR A 82 7.67 1.51 14.75
CA TYR A 82 6.97 0.81 15.81
C TYR A 82 5.66 1.54 16.04
N VAL A 83 4.56 0.80 15.95
CA VAL A 83 3.20 1.23 16.28
C VAL A 83 2.58 0.16 17.15
N LYS A 84 1.90 0.56 18.22
CA LYS A 84 1.10 -0.32 19.06
C LYS A 84 -0.28 0.30 19.25
N ILE A 85 -1.31 -0.51 19.05
CA ILE A 85 -2.73 -0.17 19.19
C ILE A 85 -3.38 -1.24 20.06
N GLY A 86 -3.81 -0.86 21.26
CA GLY A 86 -4.26 -1.82 22.27
C GLY A 86 -3.17 -2.85 22.57
N SER A 87 -3.49 -4.13 22.42
CA SER A 87 -2.54 -5.25 22.59
C SER A 87 -1.72 -5.57 21.33
N SER A 88 -2.07 -5.00 20.18
CA SER A 88 -1.44 -5.32 18.89
C SER A 88 -0.18 -4.48 18.64
N GLU A 89 0.87 -5.08 18.06
CA GLU A 89 2.17 -4.45 17.78
C GLU A 89 2.53 -4.61 16.30
N PHE A 90 3.02 -3.53 15.68
CA PHE A 90 3.37 -3.46 14.26
C PHE A 90 4.76 -2.85 14.08
N THR A 91 5.61 -3.54 13.32
CA THR A 91 6.99 -3.13 13.01
C THR A 91 7.35 -3.56 11.59
N GLU A 92 8.53 -3.20 11.10
CA GLU A 92 9.03 -3.72 9.81
C GLU A 92 9.47 -5.18 9.86
N ARG A 93 9.44 -5.84 11.03
CA ARG A 93 9.94 -7.22 11.24
C ARG A 93 8.89 -8.20 11.75
N LYS A 94 7.75 -7.72 12.22
CA LYS A 94 6.66 -8.54 12.75
C LYS A 94 5.38 -7.74 12.87
N MET A 95 4.28 -8.46 12.90
CA MET A 95 3.03 -8.03 13.51
C MET A 95 2.63 -9.02 14.61
N ILE A 96 2.09 -8.48 15.70
CA ILE A 96 1.42 -9.24 16.77
C ILE A 96 0.00 -8.71 16.81
N LEU A 97 -0.96 -9.62 16.70
CA LEU A 97 -2.38 -9.29 16.62
C LEU A 97 -3.11 -9.84 17.83
N ASP A 98 -3.90 -8.98 18.42
CA ASP A 98 -4.95 -9.27 19.39
C ASP A 98 -6.03 -8.21 19.16
N VAL A 99 -6.97 -8.55 18.29
CA VAL A 99 -7.99 -7.65 17.76
C VAL A 99 -9.34 -8.30 17.87
N THR A 100 -10.29 -7.60 18.48
CA THR A 100 -11.71 -7.96 18.45
C THR A 100 -12.48 -6.81 17.84
N ALA A 101 -13.15 -7.09 16.74
CA ALA A 101 -14.01 -6.19 16.00
C ALA A 101 -15.44 -6.78 15.93
N GLU A 102 -16.34 -6.21 15.13
CA GLU A 102 -17.74 -6.65 15.09
C GLU A 102 -17.89 -8.07 14.53
N LYS A 103 -17.16 -8.38 13.46
CA LYS A 103 -17.23 -9.64 12.70
C LYS A 103 -15.97 -10.48 12.82
N THR A 104 -14.89 -9.90 13.35
CA THR A 104 -13.56 -10.49 13.31
C THR A 104 -12.89 -10.53 14.67
N LYS A 105 -12.40 -11.70 15.04
CA LYS A 105 -11.44 -11.90 16.12
C LYS A 105 -10.13 -12.43 15.56
N LEU A 106 -9.06 -11.64 15.69
CA LEU A 106 -7.72 -11.99 15.24
C LEU A 106 -6.81 -12.14 16.44
N THR A 107 -6.11 -13.27 16.52
CA THR A 107 -4.99 -13.45 17.46
C THR A 107 -3.84 -14.14 16.75
N GLY A 108 -2.60 -13.73 16.99
CA GLY A 108 -1.46 -14.42 16.39
C GLY A 108 -0.23 -13.55 16.23
N LYS A 109 0.78 -14.13 15.58
CA LYS A 109 2.06 -13.47 15.37
C LYS A 109 2.67 -13.93 14.06
N ILE A 110 3.02 -12.95 13.23
CA ILE A 110 3.71 -13.18 11.95
C ILE A 110 5.01 -12.39 11.99
N TYR A 111 6.13 -13.06 11.71
CA TYR A 111 7.45 -12.46 11.53
C TYR A 111 7.70 -12.22 10.04
N PHE A 112 8.46 -11.17 9.75
CA PHE A 112 8.86 -10.76 8.41
C PHE A 112 10.36 -10.97 8.27
N ASP A 113 10.72 -11.95 7.46
CA ASP A 113 12.11 -12.31 7.18
C ASP A 113 12.48 -11.85 5.75
N ASN A 114 13.77 -11.71 5.45
CA ASN A 114 14.27 -11.35 4.11
C ASN A 114 13.68 -10.08 3.47
N GLY A 115 13.29 -9.09 4.28
CA GLY A 115 12.63 -7.87 3.81
C GLY A 115 13.45 -7.01 2.85
N VAL A 116 12.85 -6.68 1.70
CA VAL A 116 13.37 -5.76 0.68
C VAL A 116 12.81 -4.37 0.92
N ARG A 117 13.69 -3.39 1.12
CA ARG A 117 13.31 -1.97 1.28
C ARG A 117 13.31 -1.26 -0.06
N TYR A 118 12.41 -0.28 -0.20
CA TYR A 118 12.45 0.65 -1.33
C TYR A 118 13.74 1.50 -1.27
N PRO A 119 14.42 1.76 -2.40
CA PRO A 119 15.65 2.53 -2.41
C PRO A 119 15.44 3.98 -1.93
N GLN A 120 16.37 4.48 -1.12
CA GLN A 120 16.35 5.85 -0.61
C GLN A 120 17.66 6.58 -0.95
N SER A 121 17.57 7.88 -1.15
CA SER A 121 18.73 8.77 -1.28
C SER A 121 18.47 10.12 -0.61
N LEU A 122 19.50 10.96 -0.53
CA LEU A 122 19.36 12.31 0.04
C LEU A 122 18.32 13.17 -0.69
N PHE A 123 18.14 12.97 -1.99
CA PHE A 123 17.15 13.71 -2.80
C PHE A 123 15.87 12.90 -3.07
N SER A 124 15.81 11.67 -2.57
CA SER A 124 14.67 10.76 -2.72
C SER A 124 14.47 9.98 -1.42
N PRO A 125 13.87 10.60 -0.39
CA PRO A 125 13.67 9.97 0.93
C PRO A 125 12.79 8.72 0.90
N GLY A 126 12.04 8.50 -0.17
CA GLY A 126 11.22 7.33 -0.41
C GLY A 126 10.64 7.35 -1.81
N ILE A 127 9.55 6.60 -2.03
CA ILE A 127 8.89 6.44 -3.33
C ILE A 127 8.33 7.74 -3.93
N MET A 128 8.02 8.73 -3.09
CA MET A 128 7.61 10.06 -3.56
C MET A 128 8.78 10.90 -4.10
N GLY A 129 10.04 10.46 -3.99
CA GLY A 129 11.17 11.22 -4.48
C GLY A 129 11.28 12.60 -3.82
N TRP A 130 11.58 13.63 -4.62
CA TRP A 130 11.66 14.99 -4.11
C TRP A 130 10.30 15.56 -3.67
N TYR A 131 9.18 14.94 -4.07
CA TYR A 131 7.85 15.35 -3.59
C TYR A 131 7.71 15.19 -2.08
N SER A 132 8.51 14.34 -1.42
CA SER A 132 8.56 14.25 0.04
C SER A 132 8.94 15.57 0.74
N PHE A 133 9.58 16.51 0.03
CA PHE A 133 9.95 17.82 0.57
C PHE A 133 8.87 18.89 0.33
N VAL A 134 7.84 18.59 -0.46
CA VAL A 134 6.78 19.56 -0.78
C VAL A 134 5.86 19.69 0.42
N PRO A 135 5.67 20.91 0.97
CA PRO A 135 4.76 21.11 2.09
C PRO A 135 3.30 21.00 1.63
N PHE A 136 2.41 20.67 2.57
CA PHE A 136 0.95 20.67 2.37
C PHE A 136 0.41 19.68 1.33
N MET A 137 1.15 18.60 1.04
CA MET A 137 0.60 17.44 0.35
C MET A 137 -0.59 16.86 1.12
N GLU A 138 -1.73 16.69 0.44
CA GLU A 138 -2.93 16.11 1.05
C GLU A 138 -2.72 14.66 1.49
N CYS A 139 -2.03 13.87 0.66
CA CYS A 139 -1.62 12.52 0.96
C CYS A 139 -0.12 12.37 0.67
N ASN A 140 0.61 11.85 1.64
CA ASN A 140 1.96 11.38 1.46
C ASN A 140 1.97 9.86 1.51
N HIS A 141 2.83 9.25 0.71
CA HIS A 141 2.90 7.82 0.51
C HIS A 141 4.33 7.31 0.76
N GLY A 142 4.44 6.12 1.35
CA GLY A 142 5.72 5.49 1.65
C GLY A 142 5.65 3.97 1.57
N VAL A 143 6.67 3.36 0.97
CA VAL A 143 6.82 1.90 0.93
C VAL A 143 7.80 1.48 2.03
N VAL A 144 7.29 0.71 2.99
CA VAL A 144 8.07 0.20 4.13
C VAL A 144 8.78 -1.10 3.76
N SER A 145 8.08 -2.00 3.07
CA SER A 145 8.61 -3.27 2.58
C SER A 145 8.03 -3.60 1.21
N VAL A 146 8.90 -3.76 0.21
CA VAL A 146 8.56 -4.12 -1.17
C VAL A 146 8.22 -5.61 -1.31
N ASN A 147 8.92 -6.47 -0.57
CA ASN A 147 8.69 -7.90 -0.50
C ASN A 147 9.33 -8.42 0.80
N HIS A 148 8.72 -9.39 1.46
CA HIS A 148 9.29 -10.09 2.61
C HIS A 148 8.62 -11.45 2.79
N ASP A 149 9.31 -12.36 3.47
CA ASP A 149 8.84 -13.71 3.75
C ASP A 149 8.07 -13.73 5.06
N LEU A 150 7.01 -14.52 5.09
CA LEU A 150 6.17 -14.67 6.28
C LEU A 150 6.53 -15.94 7.04
N ARG A 151 6.56 -15.84 8.38
CA ARG A 151 6.73 -16.96 9.29
C ARG A 151 5.84 -16.80 10.51
N GLY A 152 5.05 -17.81 10.81
CA GLY A 152 4.07 -17.81 11.89
C GLY A 152 2.64 -17.98 11.41
N GLU A 153 1.71 -17.80 12.32
CA GLU A 153 0.32 -18.20 12.16
C GLU A 153 -0.59 -17.16 12.81
N MET A 154 -1.84 -17.14 12.35
CA MET A 154 -2.90 -16.31 12.90
C MET A 154 -4.18 -17.12 13.04
N SER A 155 -4.84 -17.01 14.19
CA SER A 155 -6.21 -17.47 14.38
C SER A 155 -7.17 -16.36 13.95
N ILE A 156 -8.00 -16.66 12.95
CA ILE A 156 -9.05 -15.81 12.41
C ILE A 156 -10.38 -16.45 12.80
N ASN A 157 -11.18 -15.79 13.64
CA ASN A 157 -12.47 -16.29 14.10
C ASN A 157 -12.40 -17.73 14.68
N GLY A 158 -11.28 -18.06 15.32
CA GLY A 158 -11.02 -19.39 15.89
C GLY A 158 -10.40 -20.40 14.92
N LYS A 159 -10.38 -20.12 13.60
CA LYS A 159 -9.68 -20.94 12.61
C LYS A 159 -8.22 -20.53 12.52
N LEU A 160 -7.32 -21.48 12.73
CA LEU A 160 -5.88 -21.26 12.59
C LEU A 160 -5.50 -21.27 11.10
N THR A 161 -4.82 -20.22 10.65
CA THR A 161 -4.31 -20.07 9.29
C THR A 161 -2.79 -19.93 9.31
N ASP A 162 -2.14 -20.77 8.52
CA ASP A 162 -0.69 -20.80 8.38
C ASP A 162 -0.22 -19.78 7.33
N PHE A 163 0.76 -18.94 7.71
CA PHE A 163 1.42 -17.99 6.81
C PHE A 163 2.88 -18.35 6.53
N ASN A 164 3.40 -19.47 7.04
CA ASN A 164 4.77 -19.89 6.81
C ASN A 164 5.08 -20.06 5.31
N GLY A 165 6.13 -19.39 4.84
CA GLY A 165 6.52 -19.40 3.43
C GLY A 165 5.59 -18.60 2.50
N GLY A 166 4.65 -17.85 3.08
CA GLY A 166 3.91 -16.82 2.38
C GLY A 166 4.75 -15.56 2.15
N LYS A 167 4.14 -14.56 1.51
CA LYS A 167 4.78 -13.28 1.21
C LYS A 167 3.96 -12.11 1.73
N GLY A 168 4.64 -11.02 2.08
CA GLY A 168 3.97 -9.79 2.47
C GLY A 168 4.57 -8.52 1.89
N TYR A 169 3.78 -7.47 2.00
CA TYR A 169 4.06 -6.12 1.52
C TYR A 169 3.59 -5.11 2.56
N ILE A 170 4.33 -4.00 2.71
CA ILE A 170 3.97 -2.95 3.68
C ILE A 170 4.15 -1.59 3.02
N GLU A 171 3.07 -0.81 3.01
CA GLU A 171 3.08 0.61 2.66
C GLU A 171 2.38 1.44 3.73
N LYS A 172 2.38 2.74 3.51
CA LYS A 172 1.91 3.70 4.50
C LYS A 172 1.48 4.99 3.82
N ASP A 173 0.35 5.50 4.26
CA ASP A 173 -0.18 6.78 3.86
C ASP A 173 -0.41 7.69 5.07
N TRP A 174 -0.17 8.99 4.88
CA TRP A 174 -0.43 9.98 5.92
C TRP A 174 -0.68 11.38 5.35
N GLY A 175 -1.50 12.16 6.03
CA GLY A 175 -1.83 13.50 5.59
C GLY A 175 -3.23 13.90 6.04
N THR A 176 -3.90 14.65 5.19
CA THR A 176 -5.26 15.15 5.42
C THR A 176 -6.30 14.29 4.71
N SER A 177 -6.09 13.94 3.44
CA SER A 177 -7.06 13.18 2.65
C SER A 177 -6.34 12.30 1.64
N PHE A 178 -6.96 11.19 1.25
CA PHE A 178 -6.56 10.51 0.02
C PHE A 178 -6.82 11.41 -1.19
N PRO A 179 -6.10 11.20 -2.32
CA PRO A 179 -6.35 11.92 -3.56
C PRO A 179 -7.83 11.86 -3.98
N GLU A 180 -8.29 12.80 -4.79
CA GLU A 180 -9.68 12.78 -5.26
C GLU A 180 -9.98 11.52 -6.09
N ALA A 181 -9.05 11.17 -6.98
CA ALA A 181 -9.12 10.01 -7.85
C ALA A 181 -7.74 9.42 -8.12
N TRP A 182 -7.67 8.09 -8.22
CA TRP A 182 -6.43 7.34 -8.41
C TRP A 182 -6.67 5.94 -8.99
N ILE A 183 -5.58 5.32 -9.42
CA ILE A 183 -5.42 3.90 -9.70
C ILE A 183 -4.27 3.42 -8.82
N TRP A 184 -4.49 2.37 -8.02
CA TRP A 184 -3.43 1.70 -7.27
C TRP A 184 -3.42 0.20 -7.60
N ILE A 185 -2.23 -0.36 -7.83
CA ILE A 185 -2.02 -1.77 -8.13
C ILE A 185 -0.82 -2.25 -7.31
N GLN A 186 -0.94 -3.39 -6.63
CA GLN A 186 0.18 -4.02 -5.94
C GLN A 186 0.12 -5.55 -6.02
N SER A 187 1.27 -6.18 -6.31
CA SER A 187 1.46 -7.61 -6.09
C SER A 187 2.93 -7.95 -5.89
N ASN A 188 3.19 -8.96 -5.07
CA ASN A 188 4.50 -9.61 -4.92
C ASN A 188 4.38 -11.14 -4.98
N ASN A 189 3.23 -11.65 -5.44
CA ASN A 189 2.93 -13.07 -5.58
C ASN A 189 3.00 -13.48 -7.06
N PHE A 190 4.22 -13.46 -7.59
CA PHE A 190 4.58 -13.99 -8.90
C PHE A 190 5.16 -15.40 -8.76
N GLU A 191 5.33 -16.11 -9.87
CA GLU A 191 6.02 -17.40 -9.91
C GLU A 191 7.43 -17.29 -9.33
N GLU A 192 8.17 -16.24 -9.69
CA GLU A 192 9.47 -15.98 -9.13
C GLU A 192 9.37 -15.32 -7.74
N HIS A 193 10.22 -15.80 -6.83
CA HIS A 193 10.20 -15.36 -5.44
C HIS A 193 10.54 -13.87 -5.25
N ASP A 194 11.48 -13.35 -6.04
CA ASP A 194 12.05 -12.00 -5.88
C ASP A 194 11.40 -10.97 -6.83
N VAL A 195 10.11 -11.11 -7.11
CA VAL A 195 9.35 -10.19 -7.96
C VAL A 195 8.28 -9.46 -7.15
N SER A 196 8.27 -8.13 -7.28
CA SER A 196 7.25 -7.26 -6.68
C SER A 196 6.98 -6.06 -7.57
N PHE A 197 5.72 -5.69 -7.66
CA PHE A 197 5.23 -4.60 -8.49
C PHE A 197 4.26 -3.75 -7.70
N MET A 198 4.41 -2.43 -7.86
CA MET A 198 3.43 -1.46 -7.39
C MET A 198 3.31 -0.34 -8.42
N LEU A 199 2.08 0.14 -8.62
CA LEU A 199 1.76 1.31 -9.42
C LEU A 199 0.73 2.16 -8.69
N SER A 200 0.98 3.46 -8.63
CA SER A 200 0.01 4.47 -8.22
C SER A 200 -0.01 5.61 -9.23
N ILE A 201 -1.18 5.88 -9.80
CA ILE A 201 -1.48 7.04 -10.64
C ILE A 201 -2.57 7.84 -9.95
N ALA A 202 -2.29 9.08 -9.58
CA ALA A 202 -3.23 9.86 -8.76
C ALA A 202 -3.33 11.32 -9.22
N LYS A 203 -4.51 11.90 -9.10
CA LYS A 203 -4.72 13.35 -9.25
C LYS A 203 -4.23 14.06 -7.99
N ILE A 204 -3.16 14.84 -8.11
CA ILE A 204 -2.53 15.54 -7.00
C ILE A 204 -2.81 17.05 -7.11
N PRO A 205 -3.38 17.69 -6.09
CA PRO A 205 -3.51 19.15 -6.05
C PRO A 205 -2.14 19.83 -6.06
N TRP A 206 -2.03 20.92 -6.81
CA TRP A 206 -0.79 21.66 -6.95
C TRP A 206 -1.03 23.15 -7.15
N MET A 207 -0.84 23.94 -6.08
CA MET A 207 -0.92 25.41 -6.09
C MET A 207 -2.16 25.96 -6.82
N GLY A 208 -3.36 25.46 -6.46
CA GLY A 208 -4.62 25.88 -7.08
C GLY A 208 -4.94 25.23 -8.43
N ARG A 209 -4.05 24.38 -8.95
CA ARG A 209 -4.29 23.47 -10.09
C ARG A 209 -4.16 22.02 -9.62
N TYR A 210 -3.98 21.11 -10.56
CA TYR A 210 -3.63 19.71 -10.30
C TYR A 210 -2.64 19.21 -11.35
N PHE A 211 -1.98 18.10 -11.04
CA PHE A 211 -1.31 17.25 -12.03
C PHE A 211 -1.65 15.78 -11.77
N VAL A 212 -1.47 14.92 -12.78
CA VAL A 212 -1.58 13.48 -12.60
C VAL A 212 -0.19 12.92 -12.33
N GLY A 213 0.05 12.50 -11.09
CA GLY A 213 1.31 11.90 -10.66
C GLY A 213 1.38 10.41 -10.99
N LEU A 214 2.56 9.93 -11.32
CA LEU A 214 2.90 8.50 -11.43
C LEU A 214 4.01 8.21 -10.44
N ILE A 215 3.82 7.16 -9.63
CA ILE A 215 4.88 6.49 -8.89
C ILE A 215 4.69 4.99 -9.05
N SER A 216 5.75 4.27 -9.41
CA SER A 216 5.70 2.84 -9.63
C SER A 216 7.10 2.24 -9.57
N PHE A 217 7.17 0.97 -9.19
CA PHE A 217 8.35 0.16 -9.35
C PHE A 217 7.99 -1.24 -9.82
N LEU A 218 8.91 -1.85 -10.55
CA LEU A 218 9.01 -3.30 -10.72
C LEU A 218 10.36 -3.73 -10.15
N PHE A 219 10.33 -4.55 -9.10
CA PHE A 219 11.50 -5.19 -8.51
C PHE A 219 11.59 -6.61 -9.07
N ILE A 220 12.68 -6.93 -9.76
CA ILE A 220 12.98 -8.28 -10.28
C ILE A 220 14.48 -8.51 -10.16
N ASN A 221 14.91 -9.73 -9.81
CA ASN A 221 16.33 -10.11 -9.75
C ASN A 221 17.20 -9.10 -8.96
N ARG A 222 16.71 -8.65 -7.80
CA ARG A 222 17.37 -7.66 -6.93
C ARG A 222 17.60 -6.28 -7.57
N LYS A 223 16.89 -5.97 -8.66
CA LYS A 223 16.98 -4.70 -9.37
C LYS A 223 15.63 -4.00 -9.40
N PHE A 224 15.65 -2.69 -9.16
CA PHE A 224 14.49 -1.83 -9.31
C PHE A 224 14.42 -1.21 -10.72
N TYR A 225 13.26 -1.33 -11.34
CA TYR A 225 12.85 -0.57 -12.51
C TYR A 225 11.85 0.48 -12.03
N LEU A 226 12.31 1.73 -11.90
CA LEU A 226 11.55 2.82 -11.30
C LEU A 226 10.86 3.66 -12.38
N PHE A 227 9.56 3.90 -12.21
CA PHE A 227 8.77 4.76 -13.08
C PHE A 227 8.10 5.84 -12.24
N SER A 228 8.45 7.10 -12.43
CA SER A 228 7.78 8.20 -11.72
C SER A 228 7.74 9.48 -12.55
N THR A 229 6.71 10.31 -12.40
CA THR A 229 6.67 11.61 -13.12
C THR A 229 7.90 12.45 -12.82
N TYR A 230 8.36 12.47 -11.57
CA TYR A 230 9.53 13.23 -11.15
C TYR A 230 10.86 12.70 -11.68
N ASN A 231 10.93 11.47 -12.20
CA ASN A 231 12.13 10.90 -12.80
C ASN A 231 12.07 10.90 -14.34
N GLY A 232 11.12 11.63 -14.93
CA GLY A 232 10.93 11.74 -16.36
C GLY A 232 10.23 10.53 -16.99
N SER A 233 9.57 9.69 -16.19
CA SER A 233 8.71 8.63 -16.73
C SER A 233 7.31 9.16 -17.05
N SER A 234 6.65 8.49 -17.98
CA SER A 234 5.27 8.75 -18.36
C SER A 234 4.48 7.45 -18.41
N PHE A 235 3.17 7.57 -18.53
CA PHE A 235 2.28 6.45 -18.83
C PHE A 235 1.41 6.80 -20.05
N SER A 236 0.92 5.77 -20.74
CA SER A 236 0.12 5.88 -21.95
C SER A 236 -0.73 4.63 -22.15
N GLU A 237 -1.54 4.59 -23.21
CA GLU A 237 -2.33 3.41 -23.60
C GLU A 237 -3.26 2.93 -22.46
N VAL A 238 -3.85 3.88 -21.72
CA VAL A 238 -4.75 3.56 -20.62
C VAL A 238 -6.10 3.09 -21.17
N ARG A 239 -6.49 1.87 -20.85
CA ARG A 239 -7.80 1.30 -21.19
C ARG A 239 -8.42 0.68 -19.95
N ASN A 240 -9.70 0.96 -19.73
CA ASN A 240 -10.44 0.50 -18.59
C ASN A 240 -11.83 0.06 -19.05
N ASP A 241 -12.16 -1.21 -18.80
CA ASP A 241 -13.52 -1.73 -18.93
C ASP A 241 -13.91 -2.50 -17.67
N ASN A 242 -15.00 -3.26 -17.68
CA ASN A 242 -15.48 -3.97 -16.50
C ASN A 242 -14.54 -5.09 -16.03
N GLU A 243 -13.76 -5.68 -16.93
CA GLU A 243 -12.92 -6.86 -16.66
C GLU A 243 -11.42 -6.54 -16.67
N LEU A 244 -11.02 -5.54 -17.45
CA LEU A 244 -9.62 -5.26 -17.74
C LEU A 244 -9.23 -3.82 -17.43
N LEU A 245 -7.99 -3.67 -16.97
CA LEU A 245 -7.26 -2.41 -16.92
C LEU A 245 -5.91 -2.61 -17.60
N GLU A 246 -5.63 -1.82 -18.63
CA GLU A 246 -4.34 -1.83 -19.34
C GLU A 246 -3.66 -0.47 -19.21
N ILE A 247 -2.37 -0.47 -18.88
CA ILE A 247 -1.55 0.73 -18.74
C ILE A 247 -0.14 0.41 -19.25
N THR A 248 0.45 1.32 -20.01
CA THR A 248 1.86 1.24 -20.41
C THR A 248 2.66 2.34 -19.72
N LEU A 249 3.70 1.97 -18.96
CA LEU A 249 4.69 2.89 -18.40
C LEU A 249 5.92 2.97 -19.29
N ARG A 250 6.54 4.15 -19.40
CA ARG A 250 7.75 4.36 -20.20
C ARG A 250 8.70 5.34 -19.52
N ASN A 251 9.99 5.11 -19.73
CA ASN A 251 11.04 6.08 -19.51
C ASN A 251 12.10 5.93 -20.63
N ASN A 252 13.23 6.63 -20.50
CA ASN A 252 14.27 6.64 -21.54
C ASN A 252 14.99 5.30 -21.75
N ILE A 253 14.82 4.32 -20.86
CA ILE A 253 15.55 3.04 -20.87
C ILE A 253 14.65 1.81 -20.90
N SER A 254 13.38 1.94 -20.50
CA SER A 254 12.48 0.81 -20.29
C SER A 254 11.03 1.15 -20.65
N LYS A 255 10.29 0.14 -21.10
CA LYS A 255 8.83 0.15 -21.27
C LYS A 255 8.23 -1.00 -20.47
N LEU A 256 7.21 -0.74 -19.66
CA LEU A 256 6.49 -1.74 -18.90
C LEU A 256 5.02 -1.73 -19.31
N LYS A 257 4.53 -2.84 -19.84
CA LYS A 257 3.09 -3.06 -20.03
C LYS A 257 2.51 -3.73 -18.81
N VAL A 258 1.37 -3.21 -18.35
CA VAL A 258 0.62 -3.68 -17.19
C VAL A 258 -0.79 -3.99 -17.68
N ARG A 259 -1.23 -5.23 -17.49
CA ARG A 259 -2.60 -5.67 -17.80
C ARG A 259 -3.18 -6.36 -16.57
N VAL A 260 -4.22 -5.78 -15.99
CA VAL A 260 -4.90 -6.30 -14.81
C VAL A 260 -6.21 -6.94 -15.22
N VAL A 261 -6.44 -8.17 -14.77
CA VAL A 261 -7.73 -8.85 -14.81
C VAL A 261 -8.39 -8.63 -13.46
N LYS A 262 -9.51 -7.90 -13.47
CA LYS A 262 -10.26 -7.50 -12.29
C LYS A 262 -11.09 -8.66 -11.78
N LYS A 263 -11.09 -8.85 -10.46
CA LYS A 263 -11.95 -9.84 -9.78
C LYS A 263 -12.84 -9.16 -8.75
N SER A 264 -12.97 -9.75 -7.56
CA SER A 264 -13.89 -9.27 -6.54
C SER A 264 -13.34 -8.04 -5.84
N PHE A 265 -14.26 -7.18 -5.37
CA PHE A 265 -13.92 -5.97 -4.63
C PHE A 265 -14.62 -5.97 -3.28
N CYS A 266 -13.93 -5.50 -2.25
CA CYS A 266 -14.43 -5.30 -0.90
C CYS A 266 -14.46 -3.81 -0.57
N ASP A 267 -15.39 -3.40 0.31
CA ASP A 267 -15.48 -2.01 0.75
C ASP A 267 -14.40 -1.70 1.81
N LEU A 268 -13.61 -0.66 1.62
CA LEU A 268 -12.57 -0.20 2.52
C LEU A 268 -12.88 1.23 2.99
N ALA A 269 -12.74 1.50 4.29
CA ALA A 269 -12.76 2.86 4.82
C ALA A 269 -11.51 3.65 4.37
N ALA A 270 -11.71 4.90 3.96
CA ALA A 270 -10.64 5.79 3.50
C ALA A 270 -10.82 7.22 4.06
N PRO A 271 -9.73 7.99 4.22
CA PRO A 271 -9.77 9.29 4.87
C PRO A 271 -10.24 10.42 3.95
N VAL A 272 -11.09 11.30 4.48
CA VAL A 272 -11.44 12.61 3.93
C VAL A 272 -11.34 13.62 5.07
N ALA A 273 -10.46 14.61 4.94
CA ALA A 273 -10.17 15.59 5.98
C ALA A 273 -9.79 14.96 7.34
N GLY A 274 -9.09 13.83 7.30
CA GLY A 274 -8.65 13.04 8.44
C GLY A 274 -9.68 12.01 8.91
N GLU A 275 -10.95 12.16 8.52
CA GLU A 275 -12.05 11.29 8.94
C GLU A 275 -12.15 10.06 8.04
N MET A 276 -12.27 8.86 8.62
CA MET A 276 -12.39 7.59 7.89
C MET A 276 -13.82 7.35 7.34
N SER A 277 -14.40 8.37 6.73
CA SER A 277 -15.82 8.43 6.31
C SER A 277 -16.06 7.98 4.87
N ARG A 278 -15.06 8.06 3.98
CA ARG A 278 -15.20 7.59 2.59
C ARG A 278 -15.15 6.08 2.55
N ARG A 279 -15.92 5.49 1.64
CA ARG A 279 -15.82 4.07 1.26
C ARG A 279 -15.22 3.98 -0.14
N ILE A 280 -14.16 3.19 -0.28
CA ILE A 280 -13.52 2.84 -1.55
C ILE A 280 -13.64 1.35 -1.76
N LYS A 281 -13.42 0.89 -2.99
CA LYS A 281 -13.41 -0.52 -3.33
C LYS A 281 -11.99 -0.97 -3.60
N GLU A 282 -11.54 -1.99 -2.90
CA GLU A 282 -10.24 -2.64 -3.10
C GLU A 282 -10.47 -4.12 -3.45
N SER A 283 -9.77 -4.61 -4.47
CA SER A 283 -9.64 -6.05 -4.75
C SER A 283 -8.31 -6.53 -4.21
N ILE A 284 -8.27 -7.76 -3.69
CA ILE A 284 -7.03 -8.43 -3.23
C ILE A 284 -6.86 -9.86 -3.81
N ASP A 285 -7.66 -10.17 -4.82
CA ASP A 285 -7.71 -11.46 -5.53
C ASP A 285 -7.52 -11.32 -7.06
N SER A 286 -7.43 -10.09 -7.56
CA SER A 286 -7.18 -9.76 -8.98
C SER A 286 -5.84 -10.34 -9.48
N GLU A 287 -5.62 -10.28 -10.79
CA GLU A 287 -4.38 -10.77 -11.43
C GLU A 287 -3.74 -9.68 -12.29
N VAL A 288 -2.40 -9.63 -12.33
CA VAL A 288 -1.65 -8.65 -13.10
C VAL A 288 -0.63 -9.35 -13.99
N GLN A 289 -0.67 -9.06 -15.27
CA GLN A 289 0.29 -9.50 -16.26
C GLN A 289 1.25 -8.34 -16.55
N LEU A 290 2.54 -8.61 -16.40
CA LEU A 290 3.60 -7.64 -16.63
C LEU A 290 4.45 -8.07 -17.83
N GLN A 291 4.82 -7.12 -18.66
CA GLN A 291 5.81 -7.30 -19.71
C GLN A 291 6.77 -6.12 -19.73
N LEU A 292 8.03 -6.36 -19.37
CA LEU A 292 9.09 -5.36 -19.34
C LEU A 292 9.95 -5.49 -20.60
N PHE A 293 10.21 -4.37 -21.25
CA PHE A 293 11.07 -4.25 -22.41
C PHE A 293 12.19 -3.24 -22.16
N ASN A 294 13.38 -3.49 -22.69
CA ASN A 294 14.49 -2.54 -22.69
C ASN A 294 14.37 -1.51 -23.83
N LYS A 295 15.35 -0.62 -23.94
CA LYS A 295 15.40 0.44 -24.96
C LYS A 295 15.46 -0.11 -26.40
N SER A 296 16.03 -1.29 -26.63
CA SER A 296 16.06 -1.93 -27.96
C SER A 296 14.76 -2.67 -28.30
N GLY A 297 13.79 -2.71 -27.39
CA GLY A 297 12.51 -3.41 -27.57
C GLY A 297 12.55 -4.91 -27.26
N GLU A 298 13.67 -5.40 -26.73
CA GLU A 298 13.79 -6.79 -26.26
C GLU A 298 13.04 -6.95 -24.93
N GLN A 299 12.30 -8.06 -24.82
CA GLN A 299 11.57 -8.40 -23.60
C GLN A 299 12.53 -8.90 -22.53
N VAL A 300 12.65 -8.15 -21.44
CA VAL A 300 13.51 -8.45 -20.28
C VAL A 300 12.78 -9.32 -19.25
N TYR A 301 11.45 -9.19 -19.15
CA TYR A 301 10.64 -9.96 -18.22
C TYR A 301 9.21 -10.09 -18.72
N SER A 302 8.59 -11.23 -18.43
CA SER A 302 7.14 -11.41 -18.49
C SER A 302 6.69 -12.36 -17.39
N GLY A 303 5.65 -11.98 -16.66
CA GLY A 303 5.14 -12.79 -15.56
C GLY A 303 3.73 -12.37 -15.14
N THR A 304 3.07 -13.26 -14.40
CA THR A 304 1.73 -13.03 -13.87
C THR A 304 1.79 -13.01 -12.35
N GLY A 305 1.37 -11.91 -11.76
CA GLY A 305 1.16 -11.75 -10.33
C GLY A 305 -0.28 -12.07 -9.96
N ARG A 306 -0.46 -12.77 -8.84
CA ARG A 306 -1.77 -13.12 -8.28
C ARG A 306 -2.04 -12.33 -7.00
N ASN A 307 -3.24 -12.50 -6.46
CA ASN A 307 -3.69 -11.88 -5.21
C ASN A 307 -3.43 -10.37 -5.24
N VAL A 308 -3.74 -9.72 -6.37
CA VAL A 308 -3.38 -8.33 -6.65
C VAL A 308 -4.27 -7.41 -5.83
N GLY A 309 -3.62 -6.50 -5.10
CA GLY A 309 -4.24 -5.32 -4.53
C GLY A 309 -4.58 -4.36 -5.67
N LEU A 310 -5.86 -4.00 -5.83
CA LEU A 310 -6.31 -3.11 -6.90
C LEU A 310 -7.37 -2.14 -6.37
N GLU A 311 -7.10 -0.85 -6.54
CA GLU A 311 -8.08 0.21 -6.32
C GLU A 311 -8.22 1.05 -7.58
N ILE A 312 -9.46 1.33 -7.98
CA ILE A 312 -9.76 2.21 -9.11
C ILE A 312 -10.85 3.19 -8.67
N ILE A 313 -10.48 4.46 -8.59
CA ILE A 313 -11.45 5.54 -8.41
C ILE A 313 -11.72 6.14 -9.78
N GLU A 314 -12.82 5.69 -10.39
CA GLU A 314 -13.25 5.97 -11.78
C GLU A 314 -13.12 7.42 -12.23
N GLY A 315 -13.24 8.39 -11.32
CA GLY A 315 -13.03 9.81 -11.61
C GLY A 315 -11.67 10.13 -12.25
N ILE A 316 -10.67 9.25 -12.10
CA ILE A 316 -9.31 9.41 -12.63
C ILE A 316 -9.30 9.47 -14.15
N PHE A 317 -10.13 8.66 -14.82
CA PHE A 317 -10.14 8.55 -16.29
C PHE A 317 -10.62 9.83 -17.00
N ARG A 318 -11.23 10.78 -16.28
CA ARG A 318 -11.54 12.11 -16.81
C ARG A 318 -10.30 13.00 -16.98
N TYR A 319 -9.17 12.59 -16.43
CA TYR A 319 -7.91 13.33 -16.42
C TYR A 319 -6.79 12.63 -17.20
N LEU A 320 -7.04 11.43 -17.75
CA LEU A 320 -6.05 10.61 -18.44
C LEU A 320 -6.12 10.72 -19.96
#